data_AF-A0A395XUL0-F1
#
_entry.id   AF-A0A395XUL0-F1
#
_cell.length_a   1.000
_cell.length_b   1.000
_cell.length_c   1.000
_cell.angle_alpha   90.00
_cell.angle_beta   90.00
_cell.angle_gamma   90.00
#
_symmetry.space_group_name_H-M   'P 1'
#
loop_
_entity.id
_entity.type
_entity.pdbx_description
1 polymer ?
#
loop_
_entity_poly.entity_id
_entity_poly.type
_entity_poly.pdbx_seq_one_letter_code
_entity_poly.pdbx_strand_id
1 'polypeptide(L)'
;MKRYNRKKNIRWNTMKILVTGFLLVIVTGAVLLWLPVSNQKPIEFFDALFTSASAVCVTGLVTIIPQTQFTLFGKVILLILIQIGGLGIIACVTAFFFLLRRQITVRERMVIQETYNADSIGGIVGMVRRILIGTFTVEGVGALFYAVQFVPEYGLLRGIGYSIFHSVSAFCNAGIDILGSDSLAKYICNPLINITTMLLIILSGIGFSVWYDVLGNIKKIRKKEIPGKWWFTRLRLHSKLAIVTTLILLAAGTLLTFLLEYHNPDTIGHLRFGDKWMASAFQSVTTRTAGYSTFSQAGMHEETRFLNILLMFIGGSPGGTAGGVKTTTIAMLTLTCIAFVRGGQDTECFGRRISAQNVRMGFVTVVLALICYLTGTTLIAVFEADKLSFLNIMYETASALGTVGLTADLTSHLCRESQAVIITLMYIGRVGPMTIALLFAGKKNQKDRVRTLPTNNILVG
;
A
#
# COMPACT_ATOMS: atom_id res chain seq x y z
N MET A 1 34.09 -14.21 -11.70
CA MET A 1 34.09 -13.25 -10.57
C MET A 1 33.64 -11.82 -10.92
N LYS A 2 34.18 -11.13 -11.95
CA LYS A 2 33.86 -9.71 -12.28
C LYS A 2 32.36 -9.40 -12.54
N ARG A 3 31.64 -10.26 -13.26
CA ARG A 3 30.19 -10.07 -13.56
C ARG A 3 29.30 -10.10 -12.30
N TYR A 4 29.68 -10.90 -11.30
CA TYR A 4 28.90 -11.10 -10.08
C TYR A 4 29.11 -9.97 -9.06
N ASN A 5 30.35 -9.45 -8.95
CA ASN A 5 30.65 -8.25 -8.16
C ASN A 5 29.94 -6.99 -8.71
N ARG A 6 29.76 -6.90 -10.05
CA ARG A 6 28.97 -5.83 -10.67
C ARG A 6 27.50 -5.86 -10.21
N LYS A 7 26.83 -7.02 -10.27
CA LYS A 7 25.43 -7.18 -9.80
C LYS A 7 25.24 -6.78 -8.33
N LYS A 8 26.18 -7.13 -7.44
CA LYS A 8 26.07 -6.84 -6.00
C LYS A 8 26.23 -5.34 -5.67
N ASN A 9 27.15 -4.64 -6.35
CA ASN A 9 27.29 -3.17 -6.21
C ASN A 9 26.09 -2.41 -6.79
N ILE A 10 25.41 -2.98 -7.78
CA ILE A 10 24.21 -2.37 -8.37
C ILE A 10 23.03 -2.51 -7.42
N ARG A 11 22.75 -3.71 -6.89
CA ARG A 11 21.65 -3.93 -5.94
C ARG A 11 21.73 -3.05 -4.69
N TRP A 12 22.93 -2.88 -4.15
CA TRP A 12 23.18 -1.98 -3.02
C TRP A 12 22.94 -0.51 -3.39
N ASN A 13 23.31 -0.09 -4.61
CA ASN A 13 22.98 1.24 -5.09
C ASN A 13 21.48 1.40 -5.32
N THR A 14 20.76 0.39 -5.84
CA THR A 14 19.31 0.44 -6.04
C THR A 14 18.56 0.65 -4.73
N MET A 15 18.86 -0.14 -3.69
CA MET A 15 18.21 0.00 -2.38
C MET A 15 18.52 1.35 -1.73
N LYS A 16 19.77 1.83 -1.84
CA LYS A 16 20.15 3.17 -1.40
C LYS A 16 19.36 4.24 -2.11
N ILE A 17 19.31 4.21 -3.45
CA ILE A 17 18.57 5.17 -4.27
C ILE A 17 17.10 5.22 -3.88
N LEU A 18 16.48 4.06 -3.62
CA LEU A 18 15.08 3.99 -3.23
C LEU A 18 14.86 4.65 -1.86
N VAL A 19 15.62 4.25 -0.84
CA VAL A 19 15.54 4.79 0.53
C VAL A 19 15.81 6.30 0.52
N THR A 20 16.96 6.73 0.02
CA THR A 20 17.35 8.15 0.02
C THR A 20 16.45 8.99 -0.87
N GLY A 21 15.97 8.43 -1.99
CA GLY A 21 15.03 9.10 -2.88
C GLY A 21 13.70 9.38 -2.20
N PHE A 22 13.13 8.39 -1.50
CA PHE A 22 11.87 8.57 -0.76
C PHE A 22 12.02 9.61 0.33
N LEU A 23 13.12 9.57 1.08
CA LEU A 23 13.38 10.56 2.11
C LEU A 23 13.51 11.98 1.53
N LEU A 24 14.21 12.14 0.40
CA LEU A 24 14.38 13.44 -0.25
C LEU A 24 13.04 13.99 -0.73
N VAL A 25 12.20 13.16 -1.36
CA VAL A 25 10.86 13.58 -1.79
C VAL A 25 10.02 14.03 -0.59
N ILE A 26 10.04 13.29 0.53
CA ILE A 26 9.33 13.66 1.76
C ILE A 26 9.77 15.03 2.28
N VAL A 27 11.08 15.26 2.40
CA VAL A 27 11.62 16.53 2.91
C VAL A 27 11.31 17.69 1.95
N THR A 28 11.48 17.49 0.64
CA THR A 28 11.13 18.53 -0.35
C THR A 28 9.64 18.83 -0.35
N GLY A 29 8.79 17.81 -0.22
CA GLY A 29 7.34 17.97 -0.10
C GLY A 29 6.96 18.73 1.17
N ALA A 30 7.62 18.46 2.29
CA ALA A 30 7.41 19.16 3.55
C ALA A 30 7.72 20.66 3.41
N VAL A 31 8.85 21.01 2.78
CA VAL A 31 9.20 22.42 2.51
C VAL A 31 8.16 23.09 1.61
N LEU A 32 7.73 22.42 0.54
CA LEU A 32 6.72 22.97 -0.38
C LEU A 32 5.35 23.14 0.28
N LEU A 33 4.94 22.21 1.14
CA LEU A 33 3.69 22.30 1.90
C LEU A 33 3.77 23.30 3.03
N TRP A 34 4.96 23.59 3.57
CA TRP A 34 5.15 24.59 4.63
C TRP A 34 5.09 26.04 4.12
N LEU A 35 5.33 26.28 2.82
CA LEU A 35 5.27 27.62 2.24
C LEU A 35 3.92 28.31 2.50
N PRO A 36 3.88 29.63 2.78
CA PRO A 36 2.64 30.37 3.02
C PRO A 36 1.64 30.27 1.87
N VAL A 37 2.12 30.18 0.62
CA VAL A 37 1.27 30.03 -0.59
C VAL A 37 0.43 28.74 -0.55
N SER A 38 0.93 27.70 0.13
CA SER A 38 0.26 26.41 0.24
C SER A 38 -0.83 26.40 1.32
N ASN A 39 -0.86 27.39 2.23
CA ASN A 39 -1.64 27.31 3.46
C ASN A 39 -2.61 28.49 3.64
N GLN A 40 -3.80 28.19 4.17
CA GLN A 40 -4.77 29.21 4.59
C GLN A 40 -4.37 29.83 5.94
N LYS A 41 -3.74 29.05 6.82
CA LYS A 41 -3.20 29.47 8.12
C LYS A 41 -1.77 29.00 8.28
N PRO A 42 -0.87 29.76 8.94
CA PRO A 42 0.50 29.29 9.20
C PRO A 42 0.48 27.94 9.93
N ILE A 43 1.35 27.01 9.50
CA ILE A 43 1.51 25.69 10.12
C ILE A 43 2.94 25.49 10.59
N GLU A 44 3.10 24.63 11.59
CA GLU A 44 4.42 24.19 12.02
C GLU A 44 5.05 23.30 10.95
N PHE A 45 6.38 23.36 10.83
CA PHE A 45 7.10 22.53 9.87
C PHE A 45 6.90 21.04 10.13
N PHE A 46 6.70 20.65 11.40
CA PHE A 46 6.46 19.26 11.76
C PHE A 46 5.14 18.72 11.17
N ASP A 47 4.06 19.51 11.18
CA ASP A 47 2.78 19.12 10.57
C ASP A 47 2.89 19.00 9.04
N ALA A 48 3.67 19.90 8.42
CA ALA A 48 3.99 19.81 7.00
C ALA A 48 4.81 18.55 6.68
N LEU A 49 5.78 18.20 7.54
CA LEU A 49 6.58 16.99 7.43
C LEU A 49 5.74 15.73 7.58
N PHE A 50 4.86 15.68 8.59
CA PHE A 50 3.95 14.56 8.81
C PHE A 50 3.02 14.35 7.61
N THR A 51 2.38 15.42 7.15
CA THR A 51 1.47 15.38 6.00
C THR A 51 2.20 14.97 4.72
N SER A 52 3.41 15.50 4.48
CA SER A 52 4.25 15.10 3.34
C SER A 52 4.67 13.63 3.42
N ALA A 53 5.09 13.17 4.60
CA ALA A 53 5.46 11.77 4.83
C ALA A 53 4.27 10.84 4.56
N SER A 54 3.08 11.19 5.05
CA SER A 54 1.84 10.46 4.81
C SER A 54 1.45 10.43 3.33
N ALA A 55 1.54 11.56 2.62
CA ALA A 55 1.23 11.64 1.20
C ALA A 55 2.19 10.80 0.33
N VAL A 56 3.50 10.90 0.57
CA VAL A 56 4.53 10.18 -0.19
C VAL A 56 4.58 8.68 0.19
N CYS A 57 4.34 8.35 1.46
CA CYS A 57 4.20 6.97 1.90
C CYS A 57 2.84 6.39 1.56
N VAL A 58 1.91 7.22 1.06
CA VAL A 58 0.59 6.81 0.60
C VAL A 58 -0.15 6.12 1.76
N THR A 59 -0.13 6.78 2.91
CA THR A 59 -0.71 6.27 4.15
C THR A 59 -2.10 6.84 4.37
N GLY A 60 -2.25 8.16 4.52
CA GLY A 60 -3.56 8.80 4.72
C GLY A 60 -3.80 9.36 6.11
N LEU A 61 -2.90 9.09 7.06
CA LEU A 61 -2.90 9.75 8.36
C LEU A 61 -2.58 11.23 8.19
N VAL A 62 -3.38 12.10 8.79
CA VAL A 62 -3.20 13.56 8.74
C VAL A 62 -3.31 14.14 10.14
N THR A 63 -2.44 15.09 10.50
CA THR A 63 -2.57 15.86 11.74
C THR A 63 -3.46 17.09 11.55
N ILE A 64 -3.58 17.55 10.31
CA ILE A 64 -4.31 18.74 9.88
C ILE A 64 -5.26 18.40 8.74
N ILE A 65 -6.49 18.91 8.81
CA ILE A 65 -7.54 18.61 7.83
C ILE A 65 -7.21 19.27 6.47
N PRO A 66 -6.94 18.51 5.39
CA PRO A 66 -6.46 19.09 4.13
C PRO A 66 -7.46 20.01 3.44
N GLN A 67 -8.77 19.76 3.64
CA GLN A 67 -9.83 20.55 3.02
C GLN A 67 -9.75 22.03 3.42
N THR A 68 -9.57 22.30 4.72
CA THR A 68 -9.62 23.63 5.34
C THR A 68 -8.24 24.29 5.40
N GLN A 69 -7.18 23.50 5.55
CA GLN A 69 -5.83 24.01 5.77
C GLN A 69 -5.11 24.40 4.47
N PHE A 70 -5.20 23.58 3.42
CA PHE A 70 -4.43 23.82 2.20
C PHE A 70 -5.19 24.65 1.16
N THR A 71 -4.46 25.58 0.52
CA THR A 71 -4.92 26.30 -0.68
C THR A 71 -5.00 25.35 -1.87
N LEU A 72 -5.52 25.82 -3.01
CA LEU A 72 -5.49 25.05 -4.26
C LEU A 72 -4.05 24.61 -4.62
N PHE A 73 -3.08 25.49 -4.41
CA PHE A 73 -1.66 25.19 -4.64
C PHE A 73 -1.16 24.06 -3.73
N GLY A 74 -1.48 24.11 -2.43
CA GLY A 74 -1.15 23.04 -1.49
C GLY A 74 -1.82 21.70 -1.84
N LYS A 75 -3.09 21.72 -2.27
CA LYS A 75 -3.82 20.53 -2.73
C LYS A 75 -3.19 19.90 -3.99
N VAL A 76 -2.69 20.72 -4.92
CA VAL A 76 -1.95 20.22 -6.10
C VAL A 76 -0.61 19.58 -5.69
N ILE A 77 0.13 20.19 -4.75
CA ILE A 77 1.37 19.59 -4.24
C ILE A 77 1.08 18.24 -3.58
N LEU A 78 0.05 18.16 -2.72
CA LEU A 78 -0.37 16.89 -2.10
C LEU A 78 -0.67 15.82 -3.16
N LEU A 79 -1.42 16.18 -4.20
CA LEU A 79 -1.75 15.27 -5.30
C LEU A 79 -0.50 14.74 -6.01
N ILE A 80 0.50 15.61 -6.25
CA ILE A 80 1.77 15.22 -6.86
C ILE A 80 2.57 14.28 -5.95
N LEU A 81 2.63 14.57 -4.65
CA LEU A 81 3.31 13.73 -3.66
C LEU A 81 2.67 12.33 -3.59
N ILE A 82 1.34 12.27 -3.57
CA ILE A 82 0.57 11.03 -3.65
C ILE A 82 0.92 10.24 -4.91
N GLN A 83 0.97 10.90 -6.07
CA GLN A 83 1.28 10.23 -7.34
C GLN A 83 2.71 9.66 -7.36
N ILE A 84 3.68 10.43 -6.86
CA ILE A 84 5.08 9.99 -6.77
C ILE A 84 5.21 8.81 -5.82
N GLY A 85 4.52 8.88 -4.67
CA GLY A 85 4.44 7.79 -3.71
C GLY A 85 3.85 6.53 -4.31
N GLY A 86 2.66 6.63 -4.90
CA GLY A 86 1.83 5.52 -5.38
C GLY A 86 2.49 4.74 -6.51
N LEU A 87 2.93 5.44 -7.56
CA LEU A 87 3.65 4.83 -8.68
C LEU A 87 5.05 4.34 -8.31
N GLY A 88 5.63 4.94 -7.27
CA GLY A 88 7.00 4.77 -6.86
C GLY A 88 7.97 5.65 -7.66
N ILE A 89 9.02 6.10 -6.99
CA ILE A 89 10.01 7.06 -7.51
C ILE A 89 10.59 6.63 -8.86
N ILE A 90 10.83 5.33 -9.02
CA ILE A 90 11.49 4.80 -10.22
C ILE A 90 10.56 4.90 -11.44
N ALA A 91 9.25 4.76 -11.27
CA ALA A 91 8.29 5.00 -12.35
C ALA A 91 8.26 6.48 -12.74
N CYS A 92 8.27 7.39 -11.76
CA CYS A 92 8.25 8.84 -12.00
C CYS A 92 9.52 9.34 -12.68
N VAL A 93 10.70 8.90 -12.23
CA VAL A 93 11.98 9.23 -12.88
C VAL A 93 12.00 8.70 -14.32
N THR A 94 11.48 7.49 -14.54
CA THR A 94 11.37 6.91 -15.89
C THR A 94 10.38 7.69 -16.77
N ALA A 95 9.26 8.15 -16.21
CA ALA A 95 8.30 9.01 -16.90
C ALA A 95 8.94 10.32 -17.37
N PHE A 96 9.73 10.94 -16.50
CA PHE A 96 10.47 12.16 -16.82
C PHE A 96 11.48 11.95 -17.96
N PHE A 97 12.20 10.82 -17.97
CA PHE A 97 13.09 10.48 -19.07
C PHE A 97 12.35 10.22 -20.39
N PHE A 98 11.12 9.67 -20.35
CA PHE A 98 10.30 9.56 -21.56
C PHE A 98 9.88 10.91 -22.12
N LEU A 99 9.50 11.85 -21.25
CA LEU A 99 9.13 13.21 -21.67
C LEU A 99 10.31 13.90 -22.38
N LEU A 100 11.51 13.75 -21.83
CA LEU A 100 12.75 14.28 -22.40
C LEU A 100 13.30 13.50 -23.60
N ARG A 101 12.63 12.41 -24.03
CA ARG A 101 13.10 11.48 -25.07
C ARG A 101 14.53 10.98 -24.83
N ARG A 102 14.96 10.92 -23.57
CA ARG A 102 16.31 10.50 -23.19
C ARG A 102 16.43 8.98 -23.25
N GLN A 103 17.54 8.48 -23.78
CA GLN A 103 17.82 7.05 -23.81
C GLN A 103 18.12 6.52 -22.40
N ILE A 104 17.40 5.49 -21.99
CA ILE A 104 17.59 4.82 -20.70
C ILE A 104 18.75 3.82 -20.81
N THR A 105 19.77 4.06 -20.01
CA THR A 105 21.00 3.27 -19.91
C THR A 105 20.73 1.88 -19.33
N VAL A 106 21.64 0.92 -19.59
CA VAL A 106 21.52 -0.44 -19.03
C VAL A 106 21.50 -0.43 -17.50
N ARG A 107 22.21 0.51 -16.86
CA ARG A 107 22.24 0.65 -15.40
C ARG A 107 20.87 1.04 -14.85
N GLU A 108 20.20 2.00 -15.47
CA GLU A 108 18.85 2.40 -15.11
C GLU A 108 17.84 1.27 -15.35
N ARG A 109 17.97 0.51 -16.45
CA ARG A 109 17.10 -0.65 -16.70
C ARG A 109 17.28 -1.77 -15.66
N MET A 110 18.49 -1.97 -15.15
CA MET A 110 18.73 -2.93 -14.06
C MET A 110 18.09 -2.47 -12.74
N VAL A 111 18.11 -1.17 -12.44
CA VAL A 111 17.41 -0.60 -11.27
C VAL A 111 15.90 -0.87 -11.39
N ILE A 112 15.30 -0.57 -12.55
CA ILE A 112 13.88 -0.84 -12.81
C ILE A 112 13.55 -2.33 -12.65
N GLN A 113 14.44 -3.23 -13.09
CA GLN A 113 14.25 -4.68 -12.98
C GLN A 113 14.13 -5.14 -11.54
N GLU A 114 14.99 -4.63 -10.66
CA GLU A 114 14.95 -4.99 -9.26
C GLU A 114 13.71 -4.46 -8.56
N THR A 115 13.24 -3.26 -8.88
CA THR A 115 12.06 -2.64 -8.26
C THR A 115 10.77 -3.37 -8.57
N TYR A 116 10.57 -3.73 -9.84
CA TYR A 116 9.38 -4.48 -10.27
C TYR A 116 9.58 -6.01 -10.21
N ASN A 117 10.71 -6.47 -9.65
CA ASN A 117 11.10 -7.88 -9.54
C ASN A 117 10.92 -8.66 -10.86
N ALA A 118 11.33 -8.06 -11.97
CA ALA A 118 11.11 -8.60 -13.31
C ALA A 118 12.17 -9.65 -13.69
N ASP A 119 11.75 -10.70 -14.42
CA ASP A 119 12.63 -11.81 -14.81
C ASP A 119 13.73 -11.41 -15.81
N SER A 120 13.53 -10.33 -16.57
CA SER A 120 14.48 -9.88 -17.59
C SER A 120 14.52 -8.35 -17.75
N ILE A 121 15.66 -7.86 -18.25
CA ILE A 121 15.90 -6.42 -18.56
C ILE A 121 15.22 -6.03 -19.88
N GLY A 122 15.03 -7.00 -20.78
CA GLY A 122 14.44 -6.78 -22.10
C GLY A 122 12.99 -6.30 -21.99
N GLY A 123 12.66 -5.22 -22.70
CA GLY A 123 11.29 -4.69 -22.72
C GLY A 123 10.82 -4.01 -21.42
N ILE A 124 11.68 -3.85 -20.42
CA ILE A 124 11.28 -3.30 -19.11
C ILE A 124 10.82 -1.84 -19.19
N VAL A 125 11.44 -1.08 -20.09
CA VAL A 125 11.07 0.30 -20.40
C VAL A 125 9.63 0.35 -20.95
N GLY A 126 9.27 -0.59 -21.83
CA GLY A 126 7.90 -0.73 -22.33
C GLY A 126 6.91 -1.22 -21.28
N MET A 127 7.37 -1.95 -20.25
CA MET A 127 6.55 -2.28 -19.09
C MET A 127 6.23 -1.02 -18.28
N VAL A 128 7.22 -0.21 -17.92
CA VAL A 128 6.99 1.04 -17.18
C VAL A 128 6.10 2.01 -17.95
N ARG A 129 6.30 2.17 -19.26
CA ARG A 129 5.41 2.99 -20.11
C ARG A 129 3.97 2.52 -20.04
N ARG A 130 3.74 1.20 -20.09
CA ARG A 130 2.39 0.64 -19.96
C ARG A 130 1.82 0.86 -18.57
N ILE A 131 2.65 0.86 -17.51
CA ILE A 131 2.21 1.10 -16.13
C ILE A 131 1.68 2.52 -16.04
N LEU A 132 2.46 3.50 -16.47
CA LEU A 132 2.09 4.91 -16.46
C LEU A 132 0.79 5.16 -17.24
N ILE A 133 0.69 4.66 -18.48
CA ILE A 133 -0.52 4.81 -19.30
C ILE A 133 -1.72 4.12 -18.63
N GLY A 134 -1.51 2.91 -18.10
CA GLY A 134 -2.57 2.15 -17.40
C GLY A 134 -3.10 2.89 -16.18
N THR A 135 -2.20 3.43 -15.36
CA THR A 135 -2.54 4.24 -14.19
C THR A 135 -3.36 5.46 -14.57
N PHE A 136 -2.86 6.33 -15.47
CA PHE A 136 -3.60 7.53 -15.88
C PHE A 136 -4.93 7.21 -16.56
N THR A 137 -5.04 6.06 -17.23
CA THR A 137 -6.31 5.62 -17.82
C THR A 137 -7.33 5.27 -16.73
N VAL A 138 -6.93 4.49 -15.72
CA VAL A 138 -7.84 4.07 -14.64
C VAL A 138 -8.18 5.23 -13.72
N GLU A 139 -7.23 6.13 -13.43
CA GLU A 139 -7.48 7.39 -12.73
C GLU A 139 -8.43 8.30 -13.52
N GLY A 140 -8.27 8.39 -14.85
CA GLY A 140 -9.17 9.15 -15.70
C GLY A 140 -10.61 8.61 -15.65
N VAL A 141 -10.78 7.29 -15.74
CA VAL A 141 -12.10 6.65 -15.64
C VAL A 141 -12.71 6.82 -14.24
N GLY A 142 -11.92 6.67 -13.18
CA GLY A 142 -12.36 6.91 -11.82
C GLY A 142 -12.81 8.36 -11.61
N ALA A 143 -12.04 9.32 -12.11
CA ALA A 143 -12.39 10.75 -12.05
C ALA A 143 -13.70 11.06 -12.81
N LEU A 144 -13.96 10.39 -13.94
CA LEU A 144 -15.23 10.54 -14.65
C LEU A 144 -16.42 10.06 -13.80
N PHE A 145 -16.29 8.93 -13.11
CA PHE A 145 -17.35 8.44 -12.22
C PHE A 145 -17.56 9.34 -11.00
N TYR A 146 -16.50 9.84 -10.37
CA TYR A 146 -16.64 10.83 -9.30
C TYR A 146 -17.28 12.13 -9.78
N ALA A 147 -16.98 12.57 -11.02
CA ALA A 147 -17.51 13.81 -11.56
C ALA A 147 -19.03 13.80 -11.67
N VAL A 148 -19.65 12.63 -11.92
CA VAL A 148 -21.11 12.48 -11.96
C VAL A 148 -21.75 12.90 -10.62
N GLN A 149 -21.08 12.65 -9.48
CA GLN A 149 -21.58 13.05 -8.17
C GLN A 149 -21.08 14.44 -7.74
N PHE A 150 -19.78 14.73 -7.91
CA PHE A 150 -19.18 15.93 -7.35
C PHE A 150 -19.42 17.20 -8.18
N VAL A 151 -19.65 17.10 -9.49
CA VAL A 151 -19.94 18.29 -10.33
C VAL A 151 -21.28 18.94 -9.96
N PRO A 152 -22.38 18.17 -9.79
CA PRO A 152 -23.64 18.74 -9.29
C PRO A 152 -23.54 19.36 -7.90
N GLU A 153 -22.76 18.76 -6.99
CA GLU A 153 -22.69 19.20 -5.59
C GLU A 153 -21.77 20.42 -5.36
N TYR A 154 -20.60 20.45 -6.01
CA TYR A 154 -19.57 21.47 -5.77
C TYR A 154 -19.41 22.46 -6.92
N GLY A 155 -20.17 22.30 -8.00
CA GLY A 155 -20.04 23.07 -9.23
C GLY A 155 -18.94 22.54 -10.16
N LEU A 156 -18.89 23.06 -11.39
CA LEU A 156 -18.10 22.48 -12.48
C LEU A 156 -16.58 22.46 -12.21
N LEU A 157 -15.99 23.61 -11.88
CA LEU A 157 -14.55 23.73 -11.66
C LEU A 157 -14.08 22.95 -10.41
N ARG A 158 -14.77 23.12 -9.27
CA ARG A 158 -14.41 22.46 -8.02
C ARG A 158 -14.72 20.97 -8.05
N GLY A 159 -15.86 20.58 -8.62
CA GLY A 159 -16.27 19.19 -8.76
C GLY A 159 -15.30 18.37 -9.61
N ILE A 160 -14.82 18.93 -10.74
CA ILE A 160 -13.77 18.27 -11.55
C ILE A 160 -12.47 18.12 -10.75
N GLY A 161 -12.03 19.17 -10.06
CA GLY A 161 -10.83 19.12 -9.23
C GLY A 161 -10.93 18.07 -8.12
N TYR A 162 -12.08 17.97 -7.46
CA TYR A 162 -12.34 16.98 -6.41
C TYR A 162 -12.36 15.57 -6.98
N SER A 163 -12.95 15.39 -8.16
CA SER A 163 -13.01 14.09 -8.82
C SER A 163 -11.64 13.55 -9.20
N ILE A 164 -10.77 14.42 -9.75
CA ILE A 164 -9.39 14.06 -10.08
C ILE A 164 -8.62 13.72 -8.80
N PHE A 165 -8.74 14.56 -7.76
CA PHE A 165 -8.02 14.36 -6.50
C PHE A 165 -8.37 13.03 -5.84
N HIS A 166 -9.66 12.73 -5.68
CA HIS A 166 -10.12 11.48 -5.07
C HIS A 166 -9.82 10.26 -5.95
N SER A 167 -9.84 10.39 -7.28
CA SER A 167 -9.48 9.28 -8.14
C SER A 167 -8.01 8.91 -8.04
N VAL A 168 -7.11 9.90 -8.03
CA VAL A 168 -5.68 9.67 -7.86
C VAL A 168 -5.39 9.15 -6.45
N SER A 169 -5.98 9.77 -5.42
CA SER A 169 -5.82 9.34 -4.03
C SER A 169 -6.33 7.90 -3.83
N ALA A 170 -7.50 7.55 -4.35
CA ALA A 170 -8.05 6.19 -4.28
C ALA A 170 -7.26 5.17 -5.09
N PHE A 171 -6.76 5.52 -6.28
CA PHE A 171 -5.93 4.63 -7.06
C PHE A 171 -4.55 4.43 -6.43
N CYS A 172 -3.92 5.48 -5.92
CA CYS A 172 -2.66 5.35 -5.21
C CYS A 172 -2.85 4.62 -3.87
N ASN A 173 -4.06 4.58 -3.32
CA ASN A 173 -4.40 4.12 -1.98
C ASN A 173 -3.89 5.07 -0.88
N ALA A 174 -3.93 6.37 -1.13
CA ALA A 174 -3.37 7.37 -0.23
C ALA A 174 -4.25 7.70 0.96
N GLY A 175 -5.57 7.51 0.89
CA GLY A 175 -6.51 7.82 1.96
C GLY A 175 -6.71 9.30 2.30
N ILE A 176 -5.90 10.19 1.71
CA ILE A 176 -6.05 11.63 1.87
C ILE A 176 -7.23 12.11 1.02
N ASP A 177 -8.18 12.81 1.63
CA ASP A 177 -9.34 13.41 0.97
C ASP A 177 -9.42 14.92 1.19
N ILE A 178 -10.30 15.57 0.41
CA ILE A 178 -10.57 17.01 0.50
C ILE A 178 -12.06 17.30 0.72
N LEU A 179 -12.78 16.34 1.32
CA LEU A 179 -14.22 16.40 1.59
C LEU A 179 -14.55 16.81 3.04
N GLY A 180 -13.59 16.62 3.96
CA GLY A 180 -13.65 17.16 5.32
C GLY A 180 -13.02 16.26 6.37
N SER A 181 -13.45 16.40 7.63
CA SER A 181 -13.02 15.57 8.76
C SER A 181 -13.50 14.14 8.66
N ASP A 182 -14.71 13.93 8.11
CA ASP A 182 -15.40 12.63 8.16
C ASP A 182 -15.14 11.78 6.91
N SER A 183 -14.17 12.17 6.09
CA SER A 183 -13.81 11.50 4.84
C SER A 183 -15.03 11.20 3.94
N LEU A 184 -15.23 9.94 3.53
CA LEU A 184 -16.33 9.47 2.70
C LEU A 184 -17.61 9.12 3.48
N ALA A 185 -17.69 9.42 4.79
CA ALA A 185 -18.86 9.07 5.60
C ALA A 185 -20.16 9.69 5.09
N LYS A 186 -20.09 10.89 4.49
CA LYS A 186 -21.23 11.54 3.83
C LYS A 186 -21.82 10.72 2.66
N TYR A 187 -21.04 9.82 2.10
CA TYR A 187 -21.39 9.01 0.93
C TYR A 187 -21.56 7.52 1.28
N ILE A 188 -21.79 7.18 2.55
CA ILE A 188 -21.94 5.80 3.02
C ILE A 188 -22.99 5.00 2.24
N CYS A 189 -24.11 5.61 1.85
CA CYS A 189 -25.17 4.96 1.05
C CYS A 189 -25.04 5.20 -0.47
N ASN A 190 -24.02 5.91 -0.94
CA ASN A 190 -23.87 6.20 -2.37
C ASN A 190 -23.10 5.07 -3.08
N PRO A 191 -23.78 4.26 -3.91
CA PRO A 191 -23.14 3.11 -4.55
C PRO A 191 -22.09 3.53 -5.58
N LEU A 192 -22.27 4.66 -6.25
CA LEU A 192 -21.35 5.11 -7.29
C LEU A 192 -19.98 5.43 -6.69
N ILE A 193 -19.94 6.20 -5.60
CA ILE A 193 -18.70 6.56 -4.90
C ILE A 193 -18.07 5.32 -4.28
N ASN A 194 -18.83 4.53 -3.51
CA ASN A 194 -18.27 3.37 -2.82
C ASN A 194 -17.71 2.32 -3.78
N ILE A 195 -18.46 1.96 -4.82
CA ILE A 195 -18.01 0.97 -5.82
C ILE A 195 -16.81 1.49 -6.59
N THR A 196 -16.83 2.76 -7.02
CA THR A 196 -15.69 3.36 -7.75
C THR A 196 -14.44 3.35 -6.89
N THR A 197 -14.53 3.80 -5.63
CA THR A 197 -13.40 3.83 -4.70
C THR A 197 -12.87 2.41 -4.47
N MET A 198 -13.76 1.45 -4.15
CA MET A 198 -13.36 0.06 -3.91
C MET A 198 -12.66 -0.55 -5.14
N LEU A 199 -13.18 -0.31 -6.35
CA LEU A 199 -12.56 -0.82 -7.56
C LEU A 199 -11.17 -0.21 -7.80
N LEU A 200 -11.00 1.11 -7.61
CA LEU A 200 -9.70 1.77 -7.75
C LEU A 200 -8.67 1.17 -6.78
N ILE A 201 -9.04 0.99 -5.51
CA ILE A 201 -8.19 0.42 -4.46
C ILE A 201 -7.80 -1.02 -4.77
N ILE A 202 -8.77 -1.85 -5.18
CA ILE A 202 -8.52 -3.26 -5.49
C ILE A 202 -7.62 -3.39 -6.72
N LEU A 203 -7.92 -2.62 -7.77
CA LEU A 203 -7.17 -2.64 -9.01
C LEU A 203 -5.71 -2.25 -8.76
N SER A 204 -5.45 -1.15 -8.07
CA SER A 204 -4.08 -0.73 -7.77
C SER A 204 -3.35 -1.67 -6.80
N GLY A 205 -4.05 -2.24 -5.82
CA GLY A 205 -3.50 -3.10 -4.77
C GLY A 205 -3.14 -4.52 -5.22
N ILE A 206 -3.78 -5.06 -6.27
CA ILE A 206 -3.47 -6.42 -6.80
C ILE A 206 -2.13 -6.44 -7.58
N GLY A 207 -1.66 -5.29 -8.05
CA GLY A 207 -0.35 -5.13 -8.67
C GLY A 207 -0.34 -5.17 -10.19
N PHE A 208 0.52 -4.33 -10.78
CA PHE A 208 0.59 -4.11 -12.23
C PHE A 208 0.97 -5.37 -13.02
N SER A 209 1.78 -6.27 -12.44
CA SER A 209 2.11 -7.54 -13.11
C SER A 209 0.88 -8.43 -13.33
N VAL A 210 -0.08 -8.39 -12.41
CA VAL A 210 -1.31 -9.19 -12.50
C VAL A 210 -2.21 -8.64 -13.60
N TRP A 211 -2.31 -7.30 -13.72
CA TRP A 211 -3.09 -6.67 -14.79
C TRP A 211 -2.62 -7.11 -16.17
N TYR A 212 -1.30 -7.09 -16.42
CA TYR A 212 -0.78 -7.49 -17.72
C TYR A 212 -0.95 -8.97 -18.00
N ASP A 213 -0.88 -9.81 -16.98
CA ASP A 213 -1.09 -11.24 -17.13
C ASP A 213 -2.58 -11.55 -17.46
N VAL A 214 -3.50 -10.88 -16.76
CA VAL A 214 -4.95 -11.00 -17.00
C VAL A 214 -5.32 -10.42 -18.37
N LEU A 215 -4.94 -9.18 -18.67
CA LEU A 215 -5.23 -8.53 -19.97
C LEU A 215 -4.56 -9.28 -21.14
N GLY A 216 -3.35 -9.81 -20.93
CA GLY A 216 -2.65 -10.63 -21.91
C GLY A 216 -3.40 -11.91 -22.22
N ASN A 217 -3.88 -12.62 -21.20
CA ASN A 217 -4.70 -13.83 -21.39
C ASN A 217 -6.06 -13.52 -22.03
N ILE A 218 -6.74 -12.45 -21.62
CA ILE A 218 -8.01 -12.00 -22.23
C ILE A 218 -7.82 -11.72 -23.72
N LYS A 219 -6.74 -11.03 -24.12
CA LYS A 219 -6.45 -10.77 -25.53
C LYS A 219 -6.27 -12.04 -26.34
N LYS A 220 -5.57 -13.05 -25.80
CA LYS A 220 -5.36 -14.34 -26.46
C LYS A 220 -6.67 -15.14 -26.61
N ILE A 221 -7.54 -15.08 -25.58
CA ILE A 221 -8.89 -15.67 -25.65
C ILE A 221 -9.73 -14.96 -26.71
N ARG A 222 -9.70 -13.62 -26.76
CA ARG A 222 -10.44 -12.83 -27.76
C ARG A 222 -9.95 -13.09 -29.18
N LYS A 223 -8.66 -13.37 -29.35
CA LYS A 223 -8.05 -13.82 -30.62
C LYS A 223 -8.30 -15.29 -30.95
N LYS A 224 -9.08 -16.01 -30.13
CA LYS A 224 -9.35 -17.46 -30.23
C LYS A 224 -8.10 -18.34 -30.21
N GLU A 225 -6.96 -17.84 -29.74
CA GLU A 225 -5.73 -18.63 -29.55
C GLU A 225 -5.86 -19.61 -28.36
N ILE A 226 -6.85 -19.38 -27.48
CA ILE A 226 -7.07 -20.17 -26.26
C ILE A 226 -8.59 -20.32 -26.02
N PRO A 227 -9.09 -21.51 -25.62
CA PRO A 227 -10.48 -21.67 -25.19
C PRO A 227 -10.79 -20.84 -23.93
N GLY A 228 -11.93 -20.15 -23.93
CA GLY A 228 -12.31 -19.20 -22.86
C GLY A 228 -12.39 -19.80 -21.45
N LYS A 229 -12.65 -21.11 -21.33
CA LYS A 229 -12.67 -21.83 -20.03
C LYS A 229 -11.30 -21.85 -19.33
N TRP A 230 -10.19 -21.60 -20.05
CA TRP A 230 -8.83 -21.74 -19.55
C TRP A 230 -8.19 -20.42 -19.11
N TRP A 231 -8.98 -19.35 -18.98
CA TRP A 231 -8.50 -18.01 -18.63
C TRP A 231 -7.73 -18.02 -17.31
N PHE A 232 -8.26 -18.72 -16.30
CA PHE A 232 -7.65 -18.82 -14.99
C PHE A 232 -6.46 -19.78 -14.97
N THR A 233 -6.55 -20.93 -15.64
CA THR A 233 -5.53 -21.99 -15.61
C THR A 233 -4.18 -21.54 -16.18
N ARG A 234 -4.19 -20.62 -17.16
CA ARG A 234 -2.98 -20.11 -17.84
C ARG A 234 -2.30 -18.93 -17.13
N LEU A 235 -2.92 -18.35 -16.10
CA LEU A 235 -2.29 -17.29 -15.31
C LEU A 235 -0.99 -17.77 -14.65
N ARG A 236 -0.04 -16.85 -14.48
CA ARG A 236 1.19 -17.08 -13.73
C ARG A 236 0.85 -17.40 -12.27
N LEU A 237 1.74 -18.16 -11.61
CA LEU A 237 1.57 -18.56 -10.22
C LEU A 237 1.33 -17.36 -9.30
N HIS A 238 2.12 -16.30 -9.50
CA HIS A 238 2.02 -15.06 -8.75
C HIS A 238 0.64 -14.40 -8.90
N SER A 239 0.14 -14.27 -10.14
CA SER A 239 -1.17 -13.69 -10.43
C SER A 239 -2.33 -14.48 -9.82
N LYS A 240 -2.29 -15.81 -9.93
CA LYS A 240 -3.30 -16.69 -9.31
C LYS A 240 -3.32 -16.50 -7.79
N LEU A 241 -2.14 -16.55 -7.17
CA LEU A 241 -2.01 -16.42 -5.73
C LEU A 241 -2.51 -15.04 -5.26
N ALA A 242 -2.12 -13.96 -5.94
CA ALA A 242 -2.52 -12.59 -5.61
C ALA A 242 -4.05 -12.39 -5.70
N ILE A 243 -4.68 -12.89 -6.77
CA ILE A 243 -6.14 -12.76 -6.98
C ILE A 243 -6.91 -13.56 -5.93
N VAL A 244 -6.55 -14.84 -5.73
CA VAL A 244 -7.27 -15.73 -4.80
C VAL A 244 -7.15 -15.24 -3.37
N THR A 245 -5.94 -14.88 -2.94
CA THR A 245 -5.71 -14.39 -1.57
C THR A 245 -6.42 -13.07 -1.32
N THR A 246 -6.41 -12.17 -2.30
CA THR A 246 -7.16 -10.91 -2.25
C THR A 246 -8.66 -11.17 -2.10
N LEU A 247 -9.22 -12.06 -2.91
CA LEU A 247 -10.65 -12.37 -2.86
C LEU A 247 -11.05 -12.98 -1.51
N ILE A 248 -10.25 -13.92 -0.99
CA ILE A 248 -10.49 -14.55 0.32
C ILE A 248 -10.46 -13.50 1.43
N LEU A 249 -9.44 -12.65 1.46
CA LEU A 249 -9.31 -11.62 2.49
C LEU A 249 -10.45 -10.60 2.42
N LEU A 250 -10.84 -10.17 1.22
CA LEU A 250 -11.96 -9.24 1.05
C LEU A 250 -13.29 -9.87 1.50
N ALA A 251 -13.57 -11.10 1.08
CA ALA A 251 -14.81 -11.78 1.44
C ALA A 251 -14.87 -12.06 2.95
N ALA A 252 -13.79 -12.58 3.53
CA ALA A 252 -13.71 -12.86 4.97
C ALA A 252 -13.81 -11.57 5.80
N GLY A 253 -13.05 -10.52 5.43
CA GLY A 253 -13.11 -9.24 6.12
C GLY A 253 -14.49 -8.57 6.02
N THR A 254 -15.16 -8.68 4.86
CA THR A 254 -16.51 -8.14 4.67
C THR A 254 -17.50 -8.86 5.57
N LEU A 255 -17.47 -10.21 5.55
CA LEU A 255 -18.39 -11.03 6.33
C LEU A 255 -18.18 -10.81 7.83
N LEU A 256 -16.94 -10.84 8.30
CA LEU A 256 -16.63 -10.65 9.72
C LEU A 256 -17.01 -9.24 10.20
N THR A 257 -16.65 -8.20 9.45
CA THR A 257 -17.06 -6.82 9.79
C THR A 257 -18.58 -6.69 9.82
N PHE A 258 -19.27 -7.27 8.83
CA PHE A 258 -20.73 -7.22 8.76
C PHE A 258 -21.37 -7.91 9.95
N LEU A 259 -20.87 -9.06 10.39
CA LEU A 259 -21.41 -9.80 11.53
C LEU A 259 -21.15 -9.09 12.86
N LEU A 260 -19.94 -8.57 13.06
CA LEU A 260 -19.54 -7.90 14.31
C LEU A 260 -20.25 -6.55 14.49
N GLU A 261 -20.39 -5.76 13.42
CA GLU A 261 -20.96 -4.41 13.49
C GLU A 261 -22.47 -4.38 13.16
N TYR A 262 -23.10 -5.53 12.88
CA TYR A 262 -24.49 -5.57 12.36
C TYR A 262 -25.49 -4.79 13.22
N HIS A 263 -25.34 -4.85 14.54
CA HIS A 263 -26.22 -4.21 15.52
C HIS A 263 -25.61 -2.96 16.17
N ASN A 264 -24.39 -2.55 15.79
CA ASN A 264 -23.73 -1.43 16.43
C ASN A 264 -24.39 -0.10 16.01
N PRO A 265 -25.06 0.64 16.93
CA PRO A 265 -25.70 1.90 16.59
C PRO A 265 -24.71 2.99 16.17
N ASP A 266 -23.46 2.93 16.65
CA ASP A 266 -22.45 3.97 16.39
C ASP A 266 -21.83 3.87 14.99
N THR A 267 -22.12 2.81 14.23
CA THR A 267 -21.55 2.56 12.90
C THR A 267 -22.63 2.26 11.86
N ILE A 268 -22.94 0.99 11.60
CA ILE A 268 -23.81 0.53 10.51
C ILE A 268 -25.18 0.05 10.99
N GLY A 269 -25.44 0.01 12.30
CA GLY A 269 -26.63 -0.57 12.91
C GLY A 269 -27.95 0.00 12.37
N HIS A 270 -27.97 1.31 12.08
CA HIS A 270 -29.13 2.03 11.57
C HIS A 270 -29.36 1.93 10.05
N LEU A 271 -28.40 1.34 9.31
CA LEU A 271 -28.48 1.27 7.85
C LEU A 271 -29.40 0.15 7.36
N ARG A 272 -29.84 0.22 6.11
CA ARG A 272 -30.54 -0.88 5.45
C ARG A 272 -29.59 -2.03 5.16
N PHE A 273 -30.10 -3.25 5.00
CA PHE A 273 -29.27 -4.45 4.76
C PHE A 273 -28.25 -4.28 3.62
N GLY A 274 -28.67 -3.74 2.47
CA GLY A 274 -27.77 -3.50 1.34
C GLY A 274 -26.66 -2.49 1.65
N ASP A 275 -26.99 -1.42 2.37
CA ASP A 275 -26.04 -0.38 2.77
C ASP A 275 -25.08 -0.89 3.84
N LYS A 276 -25.55 -1.72 4.79
CA LYS A 276 -24.70 -2.43 5.76
C LYS A 276 -23.66 -3.30 5.07
N TRP A 277 -24.09 -4.06 4.06
CA TRP A 277 -23.19 -4.93 3.29
C TRP A 277 -22.15 -4.10 2.53
N MET A 278 -22.59 -3.01 1.87
CA MET A 278 -21.68 -2.12 1.15
C MET A 278 -20.67 -1.44 2.08
N ALA A 279 -21.11 -0.92 3.24
CA ALA A 279 -20.23 -0.30 4.23
C ALA A 279 -19.22 -1.32 4.80
N SER A 280 -19.67 -2.55 5.08
CA SER A 280 -18.78 -3.63 5.56
C SER A 280 -17.78 -4.07 4.48
N ALA A 281 -18.21 -4.13 3.22
CA ALA A 281 -17.34 -4.42 2.08
C ALA A 281 -16.31 -3.31 1.89
N PHE A 282 -16.74 -2.06 2.03
CA PHE A 282 -15.86 -0.91 1.97
C PHE A 282 -14.80 -0.98 3.08
N GLN A 283 -15.17 -1.29 4.33
CA GLN A 283 -14.24 -1.45 5.44
C GLN A 283 -13.18 -2.52 5.16
N SER A 284 -13.59 -3.68 4.64
CA SER A 284 -12.69 -4.76 4.24
C SER A 284 -11.73 -4.35 3.11
N VAL A 285 -12.20 -3.53 2.16
CA VAL A 285 -11.36 -3.00 1.09
C VAL A 285 -10.40 -1.93 1.61
N THR A 286 -10.86 -1.01 2.46
CA THR A 286 -10.05 0.13 2.92
C THR A 286 -8.94 -0.27 3.90
N THR A 287 -9.19 -1.28 4.73
CA THR A 287 -8.15 -1.86 5.62
C THR A 287 -6.97 -2.42 4.86
N ARG A 288 -7.13 -2.73 3.56
CA ARG A 288 -6.02 -3.10 2.67
C ARG A 288 -5.40 -1.88 2.00
N THR A 289 -4.92 -0.97 2.83
CA THR A 289 -4.04 0.16 2.51
C THR A 289 -4.66 1.41 1.90
N ALA A 290 -5.96 1.71 2.05
CA ALA A 290 -6.59 2.82 1.32
C ALA A 290 -7.03 4.04 2.11
N GLY A 291 -7.31 3.92 3.41
CA GLY A 291 -7.43 5.03 4.36
C GLY A 291 -8.73 5.83 4.35
N TYR A 292 -9.61 5.60 3.38
CA TYR A 292 -10.95 6.20 3.41
C TYR A 292 -11.82 5.55 4.47
N SER A 293 -12.58 6.34 5.21
CA SER A 293 -13.61 5.88 6.14
C SER A 293 -15.01 6.25 5.66
N THR A 294 -15.94 5.29 5.70
CA THR A 294 -17.37 5.53 5.44
C THR A 294 -18.20 5.58 6.71
N PHE A 295 -17.67 5.13 7.85
CA PHE A 295 -18.27 5.26 9.17
C PHE A 295 -17.20 5.51 10.23
N SER A 296 -17.63 5.90 11.43
CA SER A 296 -16.74 6.23 12.55
C SER A 296 -15.85 5.06 12.93
N GLN A 297 -14.54 5.27 12.89
CA GLN A 297 -13.57 4.26 13.31
C GLN A 297 -13.47 4.18 14.84
N ALA A 298 -13.69 5.32 15.53
CA ALA A 298 -13.73 5.42 16.98
C ALA A 298 -15.04 4.86 17.60
N GLY A 299 -16.07 4.61 16.79
CA GLY A 299 -17.34 3.98 17.22
C GLY A 299 -17.38 2.46 17.05
N MET A 300 -16.37 1.85 16.43
CA MET A 300 -16.33 0.39 16.22
C MET A 300 -16.19 -0.38 17.54
N HIS A 301 -16.76 -1.59 17.60
CA HIS A 301 -16.48 -2.53 18.67
C HIS A 301 -14.99 -2.91 18.71
N GLU A 302 -14.49 -3.25 19.90
CA GLU A 302 -13.08 -3.63 20.10
C GLU A 302 -12.67 -4.85 19.28
N GLU A 303 -13.60 -5.81 19.13
CA GLU A 303 -13.46 -7.02 18.32
C GLU A 303 -13.20 -6.68 16.84
N THR A 304 -13.99 -5.76 16.29
CA THR A 304 -13.87 -5.27 14.91
C THR A 304 -12.56 -4.50 14.70
N ARG A 305 -12.15 -3.68 15.68
CA ARG A 305 -10.86 -2.99 15.64
C ARG A 305 -9.69 -3.97 15.64
N PHE A 306 -9.74 -5.01 16.47
CA PHE A 306 -8.72 -6.05 16.50
C PHE A 306 -8.64 -6.82 15.17
N LEU A 307 -9.79 -7.16 14.58
CA LEU A 307 -9.86 -7.73 13.24
C LEU A 307 -9.20 -6.80 12.21
N ASN A 308 -9.54 -5.51 12.23
CA ASN A 308 -8.97 -4.53 11.32
C ASN A 308 -7.45 -4.40 11.49
N ILE A 309 -6.91 -4.45 12.71
CA ILE A 309 -5.46 -4.49 12.95
C ILE A 309 -4.79 -5.65 12.18
N LEU A 310 -5.37 -6.85 12.23
CA LEU A 310 -4.87 -8.01 11.50
C LEU A 310 -4.94 -7.81 9.98
N LEU A 311 -6.06 -7.28 9.48
CA LEU A 311 -6.25 -7.00 8.05
C LEU A 311 -5.29 -5.90 7.55
N MET A 312 -5.05 -4.86 8.34
CA MET A 312 -4.11 -3.77 8.01
C MET A 312 -2.66 -4.23 7.96
N PHE A 313 -2.28 -5.15 8.85
CA PHE A 313 -0.95 -5.76 8.80
C PHE A 313 -0.72 -6.50 7.47
N ILE A 314 -1.76 -7.15 6.95
CA ILE A 314 -1.78 -7.79 5.62
C ILE A 314 -2.14 -6.75 4.54
N GLY A 315 -1.12 -6.05 4.06
CA GLY A 315 -1.24 -5.05 3.00
C GLY A 315 -1.58 -5.64 1.62
N GLY A 316 -1.29 -4.90 0.56
CA GLY A 316 -1.61 -5.34 -0.81
C GLY A 316 -0.61 -6.32 -1.44
N SER A 317 -0.83 -6.63 -2.71
CA SER A 317 0.01 -7.56 -3.46
C SER A 317 1.29 -6.89 -3.97
N PRO A 318 2.39 -7.65 -4.21
CA PRO A 318 3.62 -7.09 -4.76
C PRO A 318 3.42 -6.43 -6.13
N GLY A 319 4.18 -5.36 -6.38
CA GLY A 319 4.09 -4.63 -7.65
C GLY A 319 2.80 -3.82 -7.81
N GLY A 320 2.07 -3.55 -6.74
CA GLY A 320 0.98 -2.58 -6.67
C GLY A 320 1.38 -1.31 -5.93
N THR A 321 0.40 -0.44 -5.70
CA THR A 321 0.56 0.83 -4.98
C THR A 321 0.46 0.67 -3.47
N ALA A 322 0.02 -0.48 -2.96
CA ALA A 322 -0.19 -0.76 -1.54
C ALA A 322 1.11 -1.02 -0.77
N GLY A 323 1.20 -0.58 0.50
CA GLY A 323 2.29 -0.85 1.44
C GLY A 323 2.13 -2.15 2.24
N GLY A 324 2.73 -2.20 3.43
CA GLY A 324 2.59 -3.31 4.38
C GLY A 324 3.20 -4.65 3.97
N VAL A 325 2.94 -5.68 4.78
CA VAL A 325 3.34 -7.07 4.47
C VAL A 325 2.48 -7.59 3.34
N LYS A 326 3.11 -8.10 2.28
CA LYS A 326 2.40 -8.44 1.05
C LYS A 326 1.49 -9.67 1.22
N THR A 327 0.29 -9.63 0.63
CA THR A 327 -0.67 -10.75 0.62
C THR A 327 -0.03 -12.09 0.23
N THR A 328 0.74 -12.09 -0.86
CA THR A 328 1.40 -13.29 -1.37
C THR A 328 2.47 -13.84 -0.43
N THR A 329 3.07 -13.00 0.42
CA THR A 329 4.03 -13.43 1.44
C THR A 329 3.32 -14.19 2.55
N ILE A 330 2.21 -13.64 3.06
CA ILE A 330 1.39 -14.32 4.07
C ILE A 330 0.87 -15.64 3.50
N ALA A 331 0.27 -15.62 2.31
CA ALA A 331 -0.27 -16.82 1.68
C ALA A 331 0.80 -17.91 1.46
N MET A 332 2.00 -17.53 1.02
CA MET A 332 3.12 -18.45 0.87
C MET A 332 3.50 -19.10 2.21
N LEU A 333 3.60 -18.31 3.29
CA LEU A 333 3.95 -18.84 4.60
C LEU A 333 2.85 -19.73 5.17
N THR A 334 1.58 -19.35 5.01
CA THR A 334 0.44 -20.20 5.39
C THR A 334 0.47 -21.54 4.63
N LEU A 335 0.71 -21.51 3.32
CA LEU A 335 0.85 -22.74 2.51
C LEU A 335 2.05 -23.58 2.95
N THR A 336 3.14 -22.94 3.36
CA THR A 336 4.33 -23.64 3.89
C THR A 336 3.99 -24.37 5.18
N CYS A 337 3.30 -23.72 6.12
CA CYS A 337 2.84 -24.34 7.35
C CYS A 337 1.89 -25.51 7.07
N ILE A 338 0.91 -25.34 6.16
CA ILE A 338 -0.02 -26.42 5.79
C ILE A 338 0.72 -27.59 5.16
N ALA A 339 1.69 -27.35 4.27
CA ALA A 339 2.49 -28.40 3.65
C ALA A 339 3.30 -29.17 4.70
N PHE A 340 3.94 -28.46 5.63
CA PHE A 340 4.73 -29.05 6.70
C PHE A 340 3.88 -29.92 7.64
N VAL A 341 2.72 -29.44 8.08
CA VAL A 341 1.79 -30.20 8.93
C VAL A 341 1.25 -31.46 8.22
N ARG A 342 1.13 -31.42 6.89
CA ARG A 342 0.77 -32.59 6.07
C ARG A 342 1.93 -33.54 5.77
N GLY A 343 3.14 -33.28 6.29
CA GLY A 343 4.35 -34.08 6.05
C GLY A 343 5.02 -33.83 4.69
N GLY A 344 4.61 -32.79 3.95
CA GLY A 344 5.24 -32.39 2.69
C GLY A 344 6.51 -31.57 2.91
N GLN A 345 7.58 -31.89 2.18
CA GLN A 345 8.85 -31.14 2.25
C GLN A 345 8.83 -29.85 1.41
N ASP A 346 7.98 -29.80 0.38
CA ASP A 346 7.95 -28.72 -0.59
C ASP A 346 6.66 -27.92 -0.49
N THR A 347 6.81 -26.59 -0.50
CA THR A 347 5.67 -25.68 -0.61
C THR A 347 5.19 -25.65 -2.06
N GLU A 348 4.04 -26.26 -2.30
CA GLU A 348 3.41 -26.33 -3.62
C GLU A 348 2.11 -25.53 -3.66
N CYS A 349 1.85 -24.90 -4.79
CA CYS A 349 0.62 -24.17 -5.04
C CYS A 349 0.26 -24.24 -6.53
N PHE A 350 -1.00 -24.56 -6.86
CA PHE A 350 -1.49 -24.71 -8.23
C PHE A 350 -0.60 -25.61 -9.13
N GLY A 351 -0.09 -26.71 -8.56
CA GLY A 351 0.80 -27.66 -9.27
C GLY A 351 2.19 -27.10 -9.57
N ARG A 352 2.67 -26.11 -8.80
CA ARG A 352 4.01 -25.52 -8.95
C ARG A 352 4.68 -25.37 -7.59
N ARG A 353 5.97 -25.70 -7.53
CA ARG A 353 6.81 -25.54 -6.33
C ARG A 353 7.30 -24.10 -6.16
N ILE A 354 7.26 -23.61 -4.92
CA ILE A 354 7.83 -22.33 -4.51
C ILE A 354 9.27 -22.56 -4.02
N SER A 355 10.20 -21.68 -4.38
CA SER A 355 11.59 -21.82 -3.96
C SER A 355 11.77 -21.59 -2.45
N ALA A 356 12.56 -22.43 -1.78
CA ALA A 356 12.89 -22.28 -0.35
C ALA A 356 13.60 -20.94 -0.04
N GLN A 357 14.25 -20.33 -1.03
CA GLN A 357 14.81 -18.98 -0.88
C GLN A 357 13.70 -17.93 -0.74
N ASN A 358 12.61 -18.02 -1.51
CA ASN A 358 11.48 -17.11 -1.41
C ASN A 358 10.75 -17.27 -0.08
N VAL A 359 10.59 -18.51 0.41
CA VAL A 359 10.02 -18.80 1.74
C VAL A 359 10.85 -18.15 2.84
N ARG A 360 12.18 -18.33 2.84
CA ARG A 360 13.07 -17.69 3.82
C ARG A 360 13.00 -16.17 3.77
N MET A 361 13.01 -15.56 2.57
CA MET A 361 12.87 -14.11 2.44
C MET A 361 11.51 -13.63 2.94
N GLY A 362 10.43 -14.36 2.66
CA GLY A 362 9.09 -14.08 3.16
C GLY A 362 9.03 -14.11 4.68
N PHE A 363 9.56 -15.17 5.30
CA PHE A 363 9.64 -15.32 6.75
C PHE A 363 10.37 -14.14 7.41
N VAL A 364 11.57 -13.80 6.93
CA VAL A 364 12.33 -12.67 7.49
C VAL A 364 11.58 -11.35 7.31
N THR A 365 10.85 -11.17 6.20
CA THR A 365 10.04 -9.95 5.98
C THR A 365 8.95 -9.80 7.05
N VAL A 366 8.23 -10.89 7.35
CA VAL A 366 7.16 -10.89 8.35
C VAL A 366 7.70 -10.66 9.75
N VAL A 367 8.78 -11.35 10.12
CA VAL A 367 9.41 -11.19 11.44
C VAL A 367 9.91 -9.76 11.64
N LEU A 368 10.57 -9.16 10.64
CA LEU A 368 11.01 -7.77 10.72
C LEU A 368 9.84 -6.79 10.81
N ALA A 369 8.76 -7.02 10.05
CA ALA A 369 7.56 -6.19 10.13
C ALA A 369 6.94 -6.27 11.53
N LEU A 370 6.84 -7.46 12.11
CA LEU A 370 6.32 -7.68 13.46
C LEU A 370 7.18 -7.00 14.53
N ILE A 371 8.51 -7.10 14.42
CA ILE A 371 9.43 -6.41 15.33
C ILE A 371 9.23 -4.89 15.25
N CYS A 372 9.14 -4.33 14.04
CA CYS A 372 8.91 -2.89 13.86
C CYS A 372 7.55 -2.47 14.43
N TYR A 373 6.50 -3.25 14.19
CA TYR A 373 5.16 -3.04 14.72
C TYR A 373 5.18 -2.99 16.24
N LEU A 374 5.63 -4.07 16.89
CA LEU A 374 5.65 -4.18 18.35
C LEU A 374 6.50 -3.08 18.99
N THR A 375 7.68 -2.81 18.43
CA THR A 375 8.56 -1.74 18.94
C THR A 375 7.87 -0.37 18.84
N GLY A 376 7.23 -0.08 17.71
CA GLY A 376 6.50 1.18 17.51
C GLY A 376 5.32 1.33 18.45
N THR A 377 4.52 0.27 18.63
CA THR A 377 3.39 0.25 19.58
C THR A 377 3.89 0.47 21.01
N THR A 378 4.96 -0.20 21.43
CA THR A 378 5.53 -0.02 22.78
C THR A 378 6.09 1.39 22.98
N LEU A 379 6.78 1.97 22.01
CA LEU A 379 7.31 3.33 22.14
C LEU A 379 6.20 4.38 22.31
N ILE A 380 5.12 4.28 21.52
CA ILE A 380 3.98 5.21 21.66
C ILE A 380 3.28 4.99 22.99
N ALA A 381 3.10 3.75 23.44
CA ALA A 381 2.52 3.46 24.75
C ALA A 381 3.36 4.05 25.91
N VAL A 382 4.68 4.09 25.77
CA VAL A 382 5.58 4.73 26.75
C VAL A 382 5.47 6.26 26.72
N PHE A 383 5.39 6.88 25.53
CA PHE A 383 5.29 8.34 25.42
C PHE A 383 3.91 8.88 25.83
N GLU A 384 2.85 8.11 25.61
CA GLU A 384 1.46 8.48 25.93
C GLU A 384 0.97 7.88 27.25
N ALA A 385 1.89 7.54 28.17
CA ALA A 385 1.66 6.78 29.40
C ALA A 385 0.27 7.06 30.03
N ASP A 386 -0.59 6.04 29.97
CA ASP A 386 -1.94 5.93 30.54
C ASP A 386 -3.01 6.94 30.05
N LYS A 387 -2.75 7.72 29.00
CA LYS A 387 -3.74 8.65 28.43
C LYS A 387 -4.66 8.00 27.39
N LEU A 388 -4.16 6.96 26.70
CA LEU A 388 -4.79 6.38 25.52
C LEU A 388 -4.98 4.87 25.70
N SER A 389 -6.09 4.34 25.16
CA SER A 389 -6.32 2.89 25.14
C SER A 389 -5.24 2.17 24.31
N PHE A 390 -4.71 1.06 24.84
CA PHE A 390 -3.68 0.27 24.17
C PHE A 390 -4.14 -0.26 22.80
N LEU A 391 -5.40 -0.68 22.69
CA LEU A 391 -5.99 -1.17 21.44
C LEU A 391 -6.04 -0.08 20.36
N ASN A 392 -6.27 1.16 20.78
CA ASN A 392 -6.27 2.35 19.95
C ASN A 392 -4.85 2.69 19.44
N ILE A 393 -3.82 2.54 20.28
CA ILE A 393 -2.41 2.66 19.88
C ILE A 393 -2.03 1.54 18.90
N MET A 394 -2.47 0.30 19.15
CA MET A 394 -2.27 -0.83 18.24
C MET A 394 -2.89 -0.58 16.87
N TYR A 395 -4.05 0.09 16.82
CA TYR A 395 -4.74 0.47 15.59
C TYR A 395 -3.95 1.51 14.79
N GLU A 396 -3.53 2.60 15.42
CA GLU A 396 -2.71 3.65 14.79
C GLU A 396 -1.38 3.09 14.26
N THR A 397 -0.70 2.28 15.05
CA THR A 397 0.58 1.69 14.66
C THR A 397 0.46 0.68 13.54
N ALA A 398 -0.62 -0.11 13.51
CA ALA A 398 -0.90 -1.06 12.43
C ALA A 398 -1.25 -0.31 11.14
N SER A 399 -2.05 0.75 11.25
CA SER A 399 -2.39 1.64 10.15
C SER A 399 -1.14 2.33 9.58
N ALA A 400 -0.25 2.85 10.43
CA ALA A 400 0.99 3.47 10.00
C ALA A 400 1.92 2.49 9.29
N LEU A 401 2.21 1.32 9.89
CA LEU A 401 3.10 0.32 9.28
C LEU A 401 2.50 -0.30 8.01
N GLY A 402 1.19 -0.54 8.00
CA GLY A 402 0.47 -1.05 6.84
C GLY A 402 0.32 -0.02 5.72
N THR A 403 0.64 1.26 5.99
CA THR A 403 0.30 2.42 5.16
C THR A 403 -1.18 2.44 4.81
N VAL A 404 -2.03 2.30 5.84
CA VAL A 404 -3.48 2.21 5.69
C VAL A 404 -4.16 3.55 5.78
N GLY A 405 -3.87 4.37 6.78
CA GLY A 405 -4.46 5.71 6.89
C GLY A 405 -5.76 5.81 7.65
N LEU A 406 -6.31 4.68 8.10
CA LEU A 406 -7.43 4.70 9.03
C LEU A 406 -6.92 5.06 10.43
N THR A 407 -7.60 6.00 11.08
CA THR A 407 -7.30 6.47 12.44
C THR A 407 -8.47 6.15 13.36
N ALA A 408 -8.19 5.90 14.64
CA ALA A 408 -9.20 5.84 15.69
C ALA A 408 -9.45 7.22 16.33
N ASP A 409 -9.27 8.29 15.53
CA ASP A 409 -9.32 9.71 15.92
C ASP A 409 -8.21 10.10 16.93
N LEU A 410 -7.01 9.58 16.73
CA LEU A 410 -5.86 9.80 17.63
C LEU A 410 -4.74 10.60 16.98
N THR A 411 -4.58 10.50 15.67
CA THR A 411 -3.40 11.03 14.95
C THR A 411 -3.14 12.52 15.25
N SER A 412 -4.20 13.32 15.32
CA SER A 412 -4.15 14.76 15.65
C SER A 412 -3.83 15.05 17.11
N HIS A 413 -4.10 14.11 18.02
CA HIS A 413 -3.98 14.25 19.48
C HIS A 413 -2.68 13.68 20.05
N LEU A 414 -1.92 12.92 19.26
CA LEU A 414 -0.63 12.37 19.66
C LEU A 414 0.41 13.47 19.92
N CYS A 415 1.28 13.26 20.91
CA CYS A 415 2.46 14.07 21.12
C CYS A 415 3.43 13.99 19.93
N ARG A 416 4.34 14.96 19.82
CA ARG A 416 5.26 15.08 18.67
C ARG A 416 6.20 13.87 18.59
N GLU A 417 6.58 13.30 19.73
CA GLU A 417 7.39 12.09 19.85
C GLU A 417 6.66 10.88 19.26
N SER A 418 5.40 10.68 19.62
CA SER A 418 4.53 9.63 19.06
C SER A 418 4.30 9.81 17.56
N GLN A 419 4.04 11.04 17.11
CA GLN A 419 3.91 11.35 15.69
C GLN A 419 5.19 11.05 14.90
N ALA A 420 6.38 11.26 15.48
CA ALA A 420 7.65 10.89 14.85
C ALA A 420 7.82 9.36 14.72
N VAL A 421 7.35 8.58 15.70
CA VAL A 421 7.29 7.11 15.59
C VAL A 421 6.36 6.70 14.45
N ILE A 422 5.19 7.32 14.33
CA ILE A 422 4.24 7.07 13.24
C ILE A 422 4.87 7.39 11.87
N ILE A 423 5.56 8.53 11.71
CA ILE A 423 6.33 8.85 10.48
C ILE A 423 7.32 7.75 10.13
N THR A 424 8.04 7.24 11.13
CA THR A 424 9.03 6.17 10.94
C THR A 424 8.37 4.87 10.51
N LEU A 425 7.24 4.49 11.12
CA LEU A 425 6.48 3.30 10.75
C LEU A 425 5.91 3.40 9.34
N MET A 426 5.35 4.56 8.95
CA MET A 426 4.87 4.81 7.58
C MET A 426 5.99 4.62 6.56
N TYR A 427 7.16 5.19 6.85
CA TYR A 427 8.33 5.07 5.98
C TYR A 427 8.82 3.62 5.85
N ILE A 428 8.92 2.89 6.97
CA ILE A 428 9.31 1.47 6.97
C ILE A 428 8.30 0.62 6.22
N GLY A 429 7.01 0.86 6.44
CA GLY A 429 5.90 0.21 5.78
C GLY A 429 5.92 0.39 4.26
N ARG A 430 6.21 1.60 3.80
CA ARG A 430 6.28 1.93 2.37
C ARG A 430 7.49 1.32 1.68
N VAL A 431 8.68 1.54 2.24
CA VAL A 431 9.96 1.13 1.65
C VAL A 431 10.16 -0.40 1.73
N GLY A 432 9.53 -1.02 2.73
CA GLY A 432 9.60 -2.44 3.00
C GLY A 432 10.66 -2.76 4.07
N PRO A 433 10.31 -3.48 5.16
CA PRO A 433 11.22 -3.81 6.25
C PRO A 433 12.51 -4.51 5.79
N MET A 434 12.41 -5.41 4.80
CA MET A 434 13.57 -6.10 4.23
C MET A 434 14.54 -5.16 3.51
N THR A 435 14.04 -4.17 2.79
CA THR A 435 14.87 -3.21 2.05
C THR A 435 15.73 -2.42 3.03
N ILE A 436 15.12 -2.00 4.14
CA ILE A 436 15.78 -1.26 5.22
C ILE A 436 16.79 -2.16 5.95
N ALA A 437 16.39 -3.36 6.37
CA ALA A 437 17.30 -4.29 7.04
C ALA A 437 18.51 -4.65 6.18
N LEU A 438 18.32 -4.88 4.87
CA LEU A 438 19.43 -5.15 3.95
C LEU A 438 20.35 -3.95 3.73
N LEU A 439 19.83 -2.72 3.86
CA LEU A 439 20.65 -1.51 3.80
C LEU A 439 21.59 -1.40 5.01
N PHE A 440 21.10 -1.75 6.21
CA PHE A 440 21.88 -1.68 7.45
C PHE A 440 22.78 -2.91 7.66
N ALA A 441 22.43 -4.08 7.12
CA ALA A 441 23.17 -5.34 7.30
C ALA A 441 24.59 -5.37 6.68
N GLY A 442 25.00 -4.33 5.97
CA GLY A 442 26.35 -4.18 5.41
C GLY A 442 26.74 -5.21 4.33
N LYS A 443 27.90 -5.02 3.71
CA LYS A 443 28.41 -5.96 2.70
C LYS A 443 28.87 -7.26 3.38
N LYS A 444 28.09 -8.34 3.26
CA LYS A 444 28.54 -9.68 3.67
C LYS A 444 29.89 -10.04 3.01
N ASN A 445 30.87 -10.41 3.83
CA ASN A 445 32.23 -10.78 3.45
C ASN A 445 32.23 -11.96 2.47
N GLN A 446 33.15 -11.94 1.49
CA GLN A 446 33.19 -12.93 0.42
C GLN A 446 33.67 -14.31 0.90
N LYS A 447 34.47 -14.34 1.98
CA LYS A 447 35.01 -15.57 2.59
C LYS A 447 33.92 -16.47 3.19
N ASP A 448 32.83 -15.91 3.71
CA ASP A 448 31.73 -16.67 4.34
C ASP A 448 30.81 -17.39 3.35
N ARG A 449 31.01 -17.22 2.04
CA ARG A 449 30.18 -17.86 0.99
C ARG A 449 30.75 -19.16 0.45
N VAL A 450 32.03 -19.44 0.67
CA VAL A 450 32.72 -20.62 0.12
C VAL A 450 32.84 -21.73 1.16
N ARG A 451 32.68 -21.39 2.45
CA ARG A 451 32.73 -22.35 3.55
C ARG A 451 31.32 -22.72 3.98
N THR A 452 30.95 -23.98 3.85
CA THR A 452 29.80 -24.56 4.56
C THR A 452 30.29 -25.09 5.91
N LEU A 453 29.67 -24.64 6.99
CA LEU A 453 29.92 -25.17 8.33
C LEU A 453 29.13 -26.47 8.52
N PRO A 454 29.58 -27.38 9.41
CA PRO A 454 28.83 -28.58 9.74
C PRO A 454 27.44 -28.20 10.30
N THR A 455 26.44 -28.99 9.93
CA THR A 455 25.08 -28.85 10.43
C THR A 455 24.99 -29.43 11.84
N ASN A 456 24.61 -28.61 12.82
CA ASN A 456 24.25 -29.08 14.14
C ASN A 456 22.75 -28.94 14.32
N ASN A 457 22.14 -29.96 14.92
CA ASN A 457 20.73 -29.94 15.23
C ASN A 457 20.52 -29.06 16.46
N ILE A 458 19.59 -28.12 16.35
CA ILE A 458 19.05 -27.37 17.50
C ILE A 458 17.68 -27.97 17.78
N LEU A 459 17.42 -28.30 19.05
CA LEU A 459 16.10 -28.75 19.48
C LEU A 459 15.09 -27.62 19.20
N VAL A 460 14.11 -27.91 18.35
CA VAL A 460 12.94 -27.06 18.11
C VAL A 460 11.74 -27.92 18.49
N GLY A 461 10.80 -27.35 19.25
CA GLY A 461 9.68 -28.07 19.88
C GLY A 461 8.67 -28.67 18.92
#